data_AF-J3M312-F1
#
_entry.id   AF-J3M312-F1
#
_cell.length_a   1.000
_cell.length_b   1.000
_cell.length_c   1.000
_cell.angle_alpha   90.00
_cell.angle_beta   90.00
_cell.angle_gamma   90.00
#
_symmetry.space_group_name_H-M   'P 1'
#
loop_
_entity.id
_entity.type
_entity.pdbx_description
1 polymer ?
#
loop_
_entity_poly.entity_id
_entity_poly.type
_entity_poly.pdbx_seq_one_letter_code
_entity_poly.pdbx_strand_id
1 'polypeptide(L)'
;MLIRGDGYNVNNVEATFWDYVILDEGHIVKNPKTQRAQSLFQIPSAHRIVVTGTPIQNNLKDLWALFYFCCPDVLGDKNVFELRYEKPILRGNDNYATDQEKQVASDAAKELR
;
A
#
# COMPACT_ATOMS: atom_id res chain seq x y z
N MET A 1 -9.56 12.56 -4.99
CA MET A 1 -10.16 13.74 -4.32
C MET A 1 -9.20 14.22 -3.23
N LEU A 2 -8.95 15.53 -3.14
CA LEU A 2 -8.12 16.15 -2.10
C LEU A 2 -9.02 17.05 -1.24
N ILE A 3 -8.95 16.92 0.09
CA ILE A 3 -9.80 17.67 1.03
C ILE A 3 -8.90 18.35 2.06
N ARG A 4 -9.10 19.66 2.24
CA ARG A 4 -8.37 20.50 3.19
C ARG A 4 -9.35 20.99 4.26
N GLY A 5 -8.98 20.79 5.52
CA GLY A 5 -9.54 21.37 6.72
C GLY A 5 -8.89 22.73 6.97
N ASP A 6 -9.61 23.77 6.54
CA ASP A 6 -9.58 25.12 7.08
C ASP A 6 -8.39 26.04 6.72
N GLY A 7 -8.72 27.30 6.41
CA GLY A 7 -7.80 28.44 6.32
C GLY A 7 -7.28 28.77 4.92
N TYR A 8 -8.09 29.46 4.09
CA TYR A 8 -7.62 30.15 2.89
C TYR A 8 -6.55 31.19 3.27
N ASN A 9 -5.27 30.82 3.16
CA ASN A 9 -4.18 31.77 3.09
C ASN A 9 -3.66 31.78 1.65
N VAL A 10 -4.24 32.66 0.83
CA VAL A 10 -4.04 32.74 -0.63
C VAL A 10 -2.64 33.26 -1.01
N ASN A 11 -1.82 33.63 -0.01
CA ASN A 11 -0.59 34.39 -0.21
C ASN A 11 0.70 33.60 0.05
N ASN A 12 0.63 32.29 0.35
CA ASN A 12 1.83 31.49 0.58
C ASN A 12 1.93 30.37 -0.47
N VAL A 13 2.99 30.44 -1.29
CA VAL A 13 3.29 29.47 -2.38
C VAL A 13 3.95 28.20 -1.83
N GLU A 14 3.92 27.99 -0.52
CA GLU A 14 4.39 26.75 0.10
C GLU A 14 3.52 25.56 -0.29
N ALA A 15 4.13 24.37 -0.29
CA ALA A 15 3.43 23.13 -0.60
C ALA A 15 2.21 22.98 0.32
N THR A 16 1.02 23.04 -0.28
CA THR A 16 -0.25 22.97 0.46
C THR A 16 -0.38 21.61 1.13
N PHE A 17 -0.49 21.61 2.46
CA PHE A 17 -0.75 20.42 3.27
C PHE A 17 -2.25 20.07 3.26
N TRP A 18 -2.57 18.78 3.12
CA TRP A 18 -3.94 18.27 3.01
C TRP A 18 -4.32 17.37 4.18
N ASP A 19 -5.51 17.54 4.75
CA ASP A 19 -5.98 16.63 5.80
C ASP A 19 -6.30 15.24 5.22
N TYR A 20 -6.88 15.20 4.02
CA TYR A 20 -7.22 13.94 3.36
C TYR A 20 -6.81 13.91 1.88
N VAL A 21 -6.18 12.80 1.50
CA VAL A 21 -5.98 12.38 0.11
C VAL A 21 -6.78 11.10 -0.10
N ILE A 22 -7.77 11.15 -0.99
CA ILE A 22 -8.60 10.00 -1.34
C ILE A 22 -8.29 9.61 -2.79
N LEU A 23 -7.77 8.40 -2.97
CA LEU A 23 -7.59 7.78 -4.29
C LEU A 23 -8.81 6.91 -4.58
N ASP A 24 -9.61 7.30 -5.57
CA ASP A 24 -10.82 6.56 -6.00
C ASP A 24 -10.49 5.31 -6.81
N GLU A 25 -9.36 5.33 -7.53
CA GLU A 25 -8.87 4.24 -8.37
C GLU A 25 -7.53 3.68 -7.84
N GLY A 26 -7.60 2.80 -6.84
CA GLY A 26 -6.42 2.18 -6.23
C GLY A 26 -5.47 1.45 -7.19
N HIS A 27 -5.94 1.07 -8.38
CA HIS A 27 -5.07 0.44 -9.39
C HIS A 27 -3.95 1.38 -9.88
N ILE A 28 -4.11 2.70 -9.73
CA ILE A 28 -3.12 3.71 -10.12
C ILE A 28 -1.80 3.56 -9.33
N VAL A 29 -1.86 3.10 -8.07
CA VAL A 29 -0.69 2.99 -7.19
C VAL A 29 -0.06 1.60 -7.13
N LYS A 30 -0.62 0.60 -7.84
CA LYS A 30 -0.09 -0.78 -7.88
C LYS A 30 1.38 -0.88 -8.26
N ASN A 31 1.85 0.05 -9.08
CA ASN A 31 3.27 0.21 -9.36
C ASN A 31 3.77 1.55 -8.79
N PRO A 32 4.38 1.54 -7.59
CA PRO A 32 4.91 2.75 -6.95
C PRO A 32 6.03 3.45 -7.72
N LYS A 33 6.63 2.78 -8.73
CA LYS A 33 7.67 3.38 -9.58
C LYS A 33 7.11 4.24 -10.70
N THR A 34 5.80 4.20 -10.94
CA THR A 34 5.20 5.04 -11.99
C THR A 34 5.24 6.51 -11.57
N GLN A 35 5.41 7.40 -12.53
CA GLN A 35 5.41 8.86 -12.27
C GLN A 35 4.12 9.30 -11.58
N ARG A 36 2.97 8.74 -12.00
CA ARG A 36 1.67 9.03 -11.36
C ARG A 36 1.65 8.64 -9.89
N ALA A 37 2.10 7.42 -9.55
CA ALA A 37 2.17 6.99 -8.15
C ALA A 37 3.12 7.88 -7.35
N GLN A 38 4.31 8.17 -7.88
CA GLN A 38 5.29 9.05 -7.22
C GLN A 38 4.74 10.46 -6.95
N SER A 39 4.04 11.05 -7.92
CA SER A 39 3.37 12.34 -7.73
C SER A 39 2.32 12.28 -6.61
N LEU A 40 1.54 11.19 -6.53
CA LEU A 40 0.55 11.01 -5.46
C LEU A 40 1.22 10.81 -4.08
N PHE A 41 2.38 10.14 -4.02
CA PHE A 41 3.16 10.02 -2.78
C PHE A 41 3.69 11.37 -2.29
N GLN A 42 4.01 12.29 -3.18
CA GLN A 42 4.55 13.61 -2.82
C GLN A 42 3.52 14.59 -2.26
N ILE A 43 2.21 14.30 -2.35
CA ILE A 43 1.16 15.17 -1.81
C ILE A 43 1.21 15.13 -0.27
N PRO A 44 1.64 16.22 0.41
CA PRO A 44 1.77 16.22 1.85
C PRO A 44 0.38 16.11 2.48
N SER A 45 0.20 15.12 3.36
CA SER A 45 -1.12 14.84 3.94
C SER A 45 -1.11 14.14 5.30
N ALA A 46 -2.15 14.37 6.09
CA ALA A 46 -2.37 13.69 7.37
C ALA A 46 -2.98 12.30 7.17
N HIS A 47 -3.97 12.16 6.29
CA HIS A 47 -4.69 10.93 6.07
C HIS A 47 -4.75 10.56 4.58
N ARG A 48 -4.54 9.27 4.29
CA ARG A 48 -4.61 8.71 2.95
C ARG A 48 -5.60 7.56 2.91
N ILE A 49 -6.55 7.64 1.99
CA ILE A 49 -7.60 6.64 1.80
C ILE A 49 -7.51 6.16 0.36
N VAL A 50 -7.54 4.84 0.16
CA VAL A 50 -7.67 4.24 -1.16
C VAL A 50 -8.99 3.50 -1.24
N VAL A 51 -9.76 3.83 -2.27
CA VAL A 51 -10.95 3.12 -2.69
C VAL A 51 -10.56 2.27 -3.90
N THR A 52 -11.01 1.03 -3.94
CA THR A 52 -10.78 0.16 -5.10
C THR A 52 -11.92 -0.81 -5.28
N GLY A 53 -12.40 -0.94 -6.52
CA GLY A 53 -13.37 -1.97 -6.90
C GLY A 53 -12.75 -3.36 -7.11
N THR A 54 -11.41 -3.45 -7.12
CA THR A 54 -10.67 -4.72 -7.26
C THR A 54 -10.08 -5.10 -5.89
N PRO A 55 -10.76 -5.95 -5.10
CA PRO A 55 -10.72 -5.84 -3.64
C PRO A 55 -9.34 -5.98 -2.97
N ILE A 56 -8.42 -6.76 -3.56
CA ILE A 56 -7.09 -7.17 -3.04
C ILE A 56 -6.60 -8.46 -3.75
N GLN A 57 -7.46 -9.08 -4.57
CA GLN A 57 -7.31 -10.45 -5.07
C GLN A 57 -6.22 -10.69 -6.14
N ASN A 58 -5.49 -9.69 -6.63
CA ASN A 58 -4.64 -9.88 -7.83
C ASN A 58 -3.17 -10.26 -7.60
N ASN A 59 -2.54 -9.90 -6.46
CA ASN A 59 -1.37 -10.56 -5.85
C ASN A 59 -0.91 -9.79 -4.58
N LEU A 60 0.02 -10.37 -3.81
CA LEU A 60 0.59 -9.77 -2.59
C LEU A 60 1.34 -8.44 -2.82
N LYS A 61 1.89 -8.19 -4.02
CA LYS A 61 2.53 -6.91 -4.38
C LYS A 61 1.53 -5.79 -4.52
N ASP A 62 0.36 -6.06 -5.11
CA ASP A 62 -0.72 -5.09 -5.22
C ASP A 62 -1.21 -4.70 -3.82
N LEU A 63 -1.37 -5.70 -2.92
CA LEU A 63 -1.69 -5.47 -1.51
C LEU A 63 -0.66 -4.56 -0.84
N TRP A 64 0.63 -4.89 -0.97
CA TRP A 64 1.69 -4.06 -0.41
C TRP A 64 1.67 -2.63 -0.96
N ALA A 65 1.47 -2.45 -2.27
CA ALA A 65 1.46 -1.12 -2.88
C ALA A 65 0.29 -0.25 -2.37
N LEU A 66 -0.88 -0.84 -2.15
CA LEU A 66 -2.03 -0.15 -1.56
C LEU A 66 -1.75 0.26 -0.11
N PHE A 67 -1.22 -0.65 0.70
CA PHE A 67 -0.84 -0.36 2.09
C PHE A 67 0.28 0.65 2.18
N TYR A 68 1.28 0.56 1.30
CA TYR A 68 2.38 1.51 1.25
C TYR A 68 1.90 2.93 0.94
N PHE A 69 0.80 3.08 0.19
CA PHE A 69 0.15 4.37 -0.03
C PHE A 69 -0.63 4.87 1.18
N CYS A 70 -1.43 4.02 1.83
CA CYS A 70 -2.25 4.45 2.98
C CYS A 70 -1.42 4.64 4.25
N CYS A 71 -0.53 3.69 4.54
CA CYS A 71 0.16 3.49 5.80
C CYS A 71 1.58 2.88 5.57
N PRO A 72 2.56 3.67 5.09
CA PRO A 72 3.88 3.16 4.69
C PRO A 72 4.65 2.41 5.78
N ASP A 73 4.43 2.74 7.05
CA ASP A 73 5.17 2.16 8.19
C ASP A 73 4.65 0.79 8.65
N VAL A 74 3.44 0.38 8.21
CA VAL A 74 2.78 -0.84 8.74
C VAL A 74 3.40 -2.12 8.20
N LEU A 75 3.70 -2.16 6.90
CA LEU A 75 4.26 -3.36 6.24
C LEU A 75 5.75 -3.24 5.95
N GLY A 76 6.35 -2.08 6.22
CA GLY A 76 7.73 -1.76 5.90
C GLY A 76 7.96 -1.58 4.39
N ASP A 77 9.24 -1.46 4.04
CA ASP A 77 9.63 -1.36 2.64
C ASP A 77 9.31 -2.63 1.85
N LYS A 78 9.43 -2.52 0.52
CA LYS A 78 9.12 -3.62 -0.38
C LYS A 78 9.93 -4.89 -0.10
N ASN A 79 11.21 -4.75 0.22
CA ASN A 79 12.10 -5.90 0.44
C ASN A 79 11.75 -6.62 1.73
N VAL A 80 11.42 -5.86 2.79
CA VAL A 80 10.94 -6.38 4.07
C VAL A 80 9.64 -7.14 3.86
N PHE A 81 8.68 -6.54 3.14
CA PHE A 81 7.42 -7.21 2.82
C PHE A 81 7.63 -8.49 2.00
N GLU A 82 8.48 -8.44 0.97
CA GLU A 82 8.79 -9.59 0.13
C GLU A 82 9.38 -10.75 0.93
N LEU A 83 10.29 -10.45 1.88
CA LEU A 83 10.95 -11.46 2.70
C LEU A 83 10.01 -12.04 3.77
N ARG A 84 9.22 -11.19 4.42
CA ARG A 84 8.38 -11.56 5.57
C ARG A 84 7.07 -12.22 5.16
N TYR A 85 6.49 -11.80 4.03
CA TYR A 85 5.15 -12.24 3.63
C TYR A 85 5.13 -12.88 2.24
N GLU A 86 5.63 -12.19 1.20
CA GLU A 86 5.46 -12.67 -0.17
C GLU A 86 6.13 -14.03 -0.41
N LYS A 87 7.43 -14.13 -0.15
CA LYS A 87 8.21 -15.36 -0.40
C LYS A 87 7.71 -16.54 0.44
N PRO A 88 7.44 -16.39 1.75
CA PRO A 88 6.87 -17.49 2.55
C PRO A 88 5.52 -17.97 2.03
N ILE A 89 4.60 -17.05 1.72
CA ILE A 89 3.25 -17.42 1.24
C ILE A 89 3.34 -18.12 -0.13
N LEU A 90 4.16 -17.62 -1.05
CA LEU A 90 4.35 -18.26 -2.35
C LEU A 90 4.98 -19.65 -2.22
N ARG A 91 5.96 -19.84 -1.32
CA ARG A 91 6.58 -21.14 -1.07
C ARG A 91 5.61 -22.16 -0.49
N GLY A 92 4.77 -21.78 0.48
CA GLY A 92 3.80 -22.71 1.06
C GLY A 92 2.64 -23.07 0.12
N ASN A 93 2.37 -22.26 -0.91
CA ASN A 93 1.38 -22.55 -1.95
C ASN A 93 1.92 -23.43 -3.10
N ASP A 94 3.22 -23.77 -3.10
CA ASP A 94 3.78 -24.69 -4.08
C ASP A 94 3.25 -26.12 -3.86
N ASN A 95 3.00 -26.85 -4.96
CA ASN A 95 2.52 -28.23 -4.90
C ASN A 95 3.50 -29.18 -4.19
N TYR A 96 4.79 -28.84 -4.18
CA TYR A 96 5.85 -29.62 -3.54
C TYR A 96 6.27 -29.06 -2.17
N ALA A 97 5.52 -28.09 -1.62
CA ALA A 97 5.84 -27.49 -0.34
C ALA A 97 5.80 -28.51 0.80
N THR A 98 6.83 -28.47 1.65
CA THR A 98 6.87 -29.24 2.88
C THR A 98 5.81 -28.76 3.88
N ASP A 99 5.45 -29.61 4.84
CA ASP A 99 4.48 -29.22 5.88
C ASP A 99 4.97 -28.02 6.71
N GLN A 100 6.29 -27.92 6.91
CA GLN A 100 6.91 -26.75 7.55
C GLN A 100 6.71 -25.47 6.73
N GLU A 101 6.90 -25.51 5.41
CA GLU A 101 6.68 -24.35 4.53
C GLU A 101 5.22 -23.93 4.47
N LYS A 102 4.29 -24.89 4.46
CA LYS A 102 2.84 -24.62 4.56
C LYS A 102 2.48 -23.95 5.89
N GLN A 103 3.08 -24.38 6.99
CA GLN A 103 2.86 -23.78 8.30
C GLN A 103 3.37 -22.33 8.34
N VAL A 104 4.60 -22.09 7.88
CA VAL A 104 5.17 -20.73 7.80
C VAL A 104 4.31 -19.82 6.91
N ALA A 105 3.82 -20.32 5.77
CA ALA A 105 2.92 -19.58 4.90
C ALA A 105 1.58 -19.24 5.59
N SER A 106 1.02 -20.18 6.34
CA SER A 106 -0.22 -19.97 7.10
C SER A 106 -0.05 -18.89 8.16
N ASP A 107 1.08 -18.88 8.86
CA ASP A 107 1.36 -17.89 9.90
C ASP A 107 1.61 -16.50 9.30
N ALA A 108 2.39 -16.41 8.21
CA ALA A 108 2.57 -15.15 7.48
C ALA A 108 1.26 -14.60 6.90
N ALA A 109 0.38 -15.46 6.38
CA ALA A 109 -0.93 -15.05 5.86
C ALA A 109 -1.90 -14.61 6.96
N LYS A 110 -1.80 -15.17 8.18
CA LYS A 110 -2.59 -14.73 9.33
C LYS A 110 -2.16 -13.36 9.83
N GLU A 111 -0.86 -13.05 9.82
CA GLU A 111 -0.36 -11.72 10.18
C GLU A 111 -0.84 -10.61 9.23
N LEU A 112 -1.19 -10.95 7.98
CA LEU A 112 -1.72 -10.02 6.98
C LEU A 112 -3.24 -9.82 7.02
N ARG A 113 -3.98 -10.62 7.80
CA ARG A 113 -5.45 -10.57 7.89
C ARG A 113 -5.91 -9.66 9.02
#